data_AF-B6VMY4-F1
#
_entry.id   AF-B6VMY4-F1
#
_cell.length_a   1.000
_cell.length_b   1.000
_cell.length_c   1.000
_cell.angle_alpha   90.00
_cell.angle_beta   90.00
_cell.angle_gamma   90.00
#
_symmetry.space_group_name_H-M   'P 1'
#
loop_
_entity.id
_entity.type
_entity.pdbx_description
1 polymer ?
#
loop_
_entity_poly.entity_id
_entity_poly.type
_entity_poly.pdbx_seq_one_letter_code
_entity_poly.pdbx_strand_id
1 'polypeptide(L)'
;MMSEIKQTALSKPNYSLLKERKMKKHRFKWSVLCLLLAACSQFPAQAGVIIAINHTQWAINRFSVDGNPGIDSIGPYQGGGGGCCYSVPAKWKPGMTVRVDWETGVGTTEGFPGFGKWDEYLAWREKINAQKRQHSQVVPVPYYQNGGDTCGITVHFLPCDQIKVTTSCDAYGSPNYPIKEPLEMKEPKVCPK
;
A
#
# COMPACT_ATOMS: atom_id res chain seq x y z
N MET A 1 -83.90 30.48 -28.33
CA MET A 1 -83.41 29.96 -27.04
C MET A 1 -81.91 30.17 -26.99
N MET A 2 -81.41 30.66 -25.86
CA MET A 2 -80.10 31.25 -25.61
C MET A 2 -78.88 30.39 -26.00
N SER A 3 -77.78 31.05 -26.31
CA SER A 3 -76.46 30.66 -25.79
C SER A 3 -75.51 31.86 -25.86
N GLU A 4 -75.32 32.52 -24.72
CA GLU A 4 -74.25 33.51 -24.50
C GLU A 4 -72.89 32.81 -24.49
N ILE A 5 -71.93 33.32 -25.28
CA ILE A 5 -70.53 32.93 -25.17
C ILE A 5 -69.86 33.90 -24.18
N LYS A 6 -69.58 33.42 -22.96
CA LYS A 6 -68.77 34.16 -21.99
C LYS A 6 -67.32 34.20 -22.45
N GLN A 7 -66.77 35.40 -22.58
CA GLN A 7 -65.35 35.64 -22.83
C GLN A 7 -64.53 35.33 -21.57
N THR A 8 -63.69 34.30 -21.65
CA THR A 8 -62.75 33.91 -20.60
C THR A 8 -61.60 34.91 -20.57
N ALA A 9 -61.52 35.72 -19.50
CA ALA A 9 -60.41 36.63 -19.28
C ALA A 9 -59.11 35.84 -19.00
N LEU A 10 -58.10 35.98 -19.85
CA LEU A 10 -56.76 35.47 -19.58
C LEU A 10 -56.12 36.26 -18.43
N SER A 11 -55.88 35.60 -17.30
CA SER A 11 -55.12 36.18 -16.19
C SER A 11 -53.67 36.46 -16.60
N LYS A 12 -53.18 37.67 -16.36
CA LYS A 12 -51.77 38.04 -16.60
C LYS A 12 -50.83 37.17 -15.75
N PRO A 13 -49.68 36.73 -16.29
CA PRO A 13 -48.77 35.87 -15.57
C PRO A 13 -48.20 36.57 -14.33
N ASN A 14 -48.16 35.84 -13.21
CA ASN A 14 -47.60 36.36 -11.98
C ASN A 14 -46.06 36.35 -12.05
N TYR A 15 -45.50 37.52 -12.37
CA TYR A 15 -44.08 37.73 -12.58
C TYR A 15 -43.22 37.45 -11.33
N SER A 16 -43.76 37.57 -10.10
CA SER A 16 -43.00 37.26 -8.87
C SER A 16 -42.79 35.76 -8.69
N LEU A 17 -43.82 34.95 -8.95
CA LEU A 17 -43.74 33.48 -8.95
C LEU A 17 -42.79 32.95 -10.02
N LEU A 18 -42.76 33.57 -11.20
CA LEU A 18 -41.81 33.21 -12.26
C LEU A 18 -40.36 33.53 -11.87
N LYS A 19 -40.12 34.66 -11.19
CA LYS A 19 -38.80 35.06 -10.71
C LYS A 19 -38.29 34.11 -9.61
N GLU A 20 -39.14 33.75 -8.65
CA GLU A 20 -38.79 32.75 -7.63
C GLU A 20 -38.47 31.38 -8.22
N ARG A 21 -39.26 30.89 -9.18
CA ARG A 21 -39.00 29.61 -9.85
C ARG A 21 -37.68 29.62 -10.60
N LYS A 22 -37.33 30.75 -11.26
CA LYS A 22 -36.06 30.93 -11.96
C LYS A 22 -34.87 30.98 -10.99
N MET A 23 -35.02 31.67 -9.86
CA MET A 23 -34.04 31.73 -8.78
C MET A 23 -33.81 30.36 -8.13
N LYS A 24 -34.87 29.60 -7.83
CA LYS A 24 -34.80 28.24 -7.28
C LYS A 24 -34.14 27.26 -8.25
N LYS A 25 -34.46 27.35 -9.56
CA LYS A 25 -33.79 26.56 -10.62
C LYS A 25 -32.30 26.89 -10.76
N HIS A 26 -31.92 28.17 -10.67
CA HIS A 26 -30.51 28.53 -10.67
C HIS A 26 -29.81 28.01 -9.41
N ARG A 27 -30.35 28.27 -8.21
CA ARG A 27 -29.77 27.79 -6.95
C ARG A 27 -29.59 26.25 -6.97
N PHE A 28 -30.56 25.50 -7.47
CA PHE A 28 -30.44 24.04 -7.64
C PHE A 28 -29.35 23.63 -8.64
N LYS A 29 -29.23 24.30 -9.79
CA LYS A 29 -28.17 24.06 -10.78
C LYS A 29 -26.77 24.37 -10.23
N TRP A 30 -26.63 25.45 -9.47
CA TRP A 30 -25.35 25.83 -8.85
C TRP A 30 -24.97 24.88 -7.70
N SER A 31 -25.93 24.41 -6.90
CA SER A 31 -25.68 23.41 -5.85
C SER A 31 -25.26 22.04 -6.39
N VAL A 32 -25.84 21.59 -7.52
CA VAL A 32 -25.42 20.33 -8.18
C VAL A 32 -24.02 20.46 -8.79
N LEU A 33 -23.67 21.62 -9.37
CA LEU A 33 -22.33 21.87 -9.90
C LEU A 33 -21.26 21.86 -8.80
N CYS A 34 -21.54 22.40 -7.61
CA CYS A 34 -20.63 22.33 -6.46
C CYS A 34 -20.44 20.90 -5.92
N LEU A 35 -21.49 20.07 -5.94
CA LEU A 35 -21.39 18.66 -5.54
C LEU A 35 -20.57 17.82 -6.54
N LEU A 36 -20.65 18.12 -7.84
CA LEU A 36 -19.83 17.43 -8.86
C LEU A 36 -18.35 17.83 -8.83
N LEU A 37 -18.01 19.05 -8.39
CA LEU A 37 -16.62 19.50 -8.25
C LEU A 37 -15.93 18.96 -6.99
N ALA A 38 -16.68 18.58 -5.95
CA ALA A 38 -16.14 17.94 -4.75
C ALA A 38 -15.80 16.45 -4.95
N ALA A 39 -16.34 15.82 -6.00
CA ALA A 39 -16.10 14.40 -6.29
C ALA A 39 -14.78 14.12 -7.04
N CYS A 40 -14.02 15.17 -7.39
CA CYS A 40 -12.75 15.03 -8.11
C CYS A 40 -11.58 15.46 -7.24
N SER A 41 -11.39 14.78 -6.12
CA SER A 41 -10.10 14.83 -5.43
C SER A 41 -9.87 13.50 -4.73
N GLN A 42 -8.71 12.89 -5.04
CA GLN A 42 -8.20 11.61 -4.53
C GLN A 42 -8.53 10.39 -5.42
N PHE A 43 -8.10 10.43 -6.69
CA PHE A 43 -7.62 9.18 -7.26
C PHE A 43 -6.39 8.75 -6.45
N PRO A 44 -6.35 7.53 -5.90
CA PRO A 44 -5.17 7.06 -5.17
C PRO A 44 -3.97 7.13 -6.11
N ALA A 45 -2.83 7.59 -5.57
CA ALA A 45 -1.55 7.46 -6.24
C ALA A 45 -1.40 6.02 -6.75
N GLN A 46 -0.97 5.88 -8.00
CA GLN A 46 -0.83 4.60 -8.71
C GLN A 46 -0.41 3.50 -7.75
N ALA A 47 -1.30 2.54 -7.50
CA ALA A 47 -1.08 1.55 -6.46
C ALA A 47 0.12 0.69 -6.86
N GLY A 48 1.21 0.83 -6.11
CA GLY A 48 2.49 0.24 -6.43
C GLY A 48 2.65 -1.18 -5.88
N VAL A 49 3.76 -1.80 -6.23
CA VAL A 49 4.07 -3.18 -5.85
C VAL A 49 4.73 -3.21 -4.49
N ILE A 50 4.45 -4.24 -3.69
CA ILE A 50 5.18 -4.56 -2.47
C ILE A 50 6.34 -5.49 -2.84
N ILE A 51 7.57 -5.01 -2.64
CA ILE A 51 8.82 -5.72 -2.95
C ILE A 51 9.62 -5.85 -1.66
N ALA A 52 10.55 -6.80 -1.62
CA ALA A 52 11.51 -6.95 -0.53
C ALA A 52 12.92 -7.26 -1.02
N ILE A 53 13.89 -6.83 -0.22
CA ILE A 53 15.30 -7.18 -0.35
C ILE A 53 15.76 -7.69 1.01
N ASN A 54 16.21 -8.94 1.03
CA ASN A 54 16.66 -9.60 2.23
C ASN A 54 18.18 -9.56 2.30
N HIS A 55 18.72 -8.82 3.27
CA HIS A 55 20.16 -8.71 3.48
C HIS A 55 20.72 -9.75 4.45
N THR A 56 19.89 -10.70 4.88
CA THR A 56 20.18 -11.62 5.97
C THR A 56 20.37 -13.05 5.50
N GLN A 57 20.98 -13.86 6.37
CA GLN A 57 21.13 -15.30 6.18
C GLN A 57 19.82 -16.10 6.37
N TRP A 58 18.78 -15.47 6.92
CA TRP A 58 17.50 -16.12 7.19
C TRP A 58 16.59 -15.95 6.00
N ALA A 59 15.76 -16.95 5.68
CA ALA A 59 14.68 -16.76 4.73
C ALA A 59 13.56 -15.92 5.34
N ILE A 60 12.93 -15.06 4.53
CA ILE A 60 11.68 -14.39 4.85
C ILE A 60 10.55 -15.23 4.26
N ASN A 61 9.90 -16.04 5.09
CA ASN A 61 8.90 -17.01 4.63
C ASN A 61 7.60 -16.32 4.17
N ARG A 62 7.27 -15.19 4.80
CA ARG A 62 6.14 -14.32 4.47
C ARG A 62 6.38 -12.94 5.06
N PHE A 63 5.80 -11.91 4.46
CA PHE A 63 5.75 -10.59 5.07
C PHE A 63 4.52 -9.81 4.59
N SER A 64 4.22 -8.71 5.28
CA SER A 64 3.16 -7.78 4.90
C SER A 64 3.52 -6.35 5.28
N VAL A 65 2.93 -5.37 4.59
CA VAL A 65 3.02 -3.94 4.89
C VAL A 65 1.61 -3.41 5.13
N ASP A 66 1.34 -2.91 6.33
CA ASP A 66 0.02 -2.49 6.81
C ASP A 66 -1.06 -3.57 6.56
N GLY A 67 -0.69 -4.84 6.75
CA GLY A 67 -1.56 -5.99 6.52
C GLY A 67 -1.68 -6.44 5.06
N ASN A 68 -1.14 -5.69 4.10
CA ASN A 68 -1.12 -6.09 2.69
C ASN A 68 0.05 -7.06 2.45
N PRO A 69 -0.20 -8.27 1.92
CA PRO A 69 0.83 -9.29 1.83
C PRO A 69 1.84 -9.00 0.71
N GLY A 70 3.11 -9.24 1.01
CA GLY A 70 4.09 -9.61 0.00
C GLY A 70 3.83 -11.06 -0.43
N ILE A 71 3.79 -11.31 -1.74
CA ILE A 71 3.43 -12.60 -2.33
C ILE A 71 4.58 -13.59 -2.26
N ASP A 72 5.80 -13.12 -2.47
CA ASP A 72 6.97 -13.99 -2.53
C ASP A 72 7.57 -14.22 -1.14
N SER A 73 8.03 -15.45 -0.90
CA SER A 73 9.04 -15.73 0.11
C SER A 73 10.41 -15.30 -0.41
N ILE A 74 11.21 -14.65 0.42
CA ILE A 74 12.52 -14.12 0.02
C ILE A 74 13.62 -14.99 0.62
N GLY A 75 14.42 -15.62 -0.23
CA GLY A 75 15.56 -16.41 0.21
C GLY A 75 16.63 -15.54 0.90
N PRO A 76 17.60 -16.17 1.59
CA PRO A 76 18.77 -15.46 2.11
C PRO A 76 19.47 -14.66 1.02
N TYR A 77 19.82 -13.41 1.29
CA TYR A 77 20.58 -12.54 0.37
C TYR A 77 19.95 -12.40 -1.02
N GLN A 78 18.63 -12.29 -1.08
CA GLN A 78 17.89 -12.19 -2.34
C GLN A 78 16.95 -10.98 -2.33
N GLY A 79 16.61 -10.53 -3.54
CA GLY A 79 15.47 -9.65 -3.78
C GLY A 79 14.33 -10.45 -4.38
N GLY A 80 13.10 -10.02 -4.10
CA GLY A 80 11.91 -10.64 -4.64
C GLY A 80 10.69 -9.91 -4.13
N GLY A 81 9.51 -10.39 -4.45
CA GLY A 81 8.28 -9.75 -4.06
C GLY A 81 7.33 -9.62 -5.23
N GLY A 82 6.20 -9.06 -4.90
CA GLY A 82 4.95 -9.29 -5.58
C GLY A 82 3.88 -9.02 -4.55
N GLY A 83 2.71 -8.63 -5.00
CA GLY A 83 1.70 -8.06 -4.12
C GLY A 83 1.37 -6.68 -4.63
N CYS A 84 0.10 -6.50 -4.95
CA CYS A 84 -0.36 -5.26 -5.51
C CYS A 84 -0.74 -4.27 -4.41
N CYS A 85 -1.01 -3.06 -4.88
CA CYS A 85 -2.00 -2.20 -4.29
C CYS A 85 -1.51 -1.41 -3.05
N TYR A 86 -0.21 -1.36 -2.80
CA TYR A 86 0.33 -0.43 -1.81
C TYR A 86 0.36 0.98 -2.38
N SER A 87 -0.38 1.90 -1.75
CA SER A 87 -0.39 3.31 -2.11
C SER A 87 0.02 4.16 -0.91
N VAL A 88 0.89 5.13 -1.15
CA VAL A 88 1.13 6.21 -0.19
C VAL A 88 0.30 7.45 -0.57
N PRO A 89 -0.01 8.34 0.38
CA PRO A 89 -0.60 9.64 0.09
C PRO A 89 0.21 10.42 -0.96
N ALA A 90 -0.45 11.18 -1.84
CA ALA A 90 0.23 12.00 -2.86
C ALA A 90 1.19 13.07 -2.29
N LYS A 91 1.02 13.42 -1.00
CA LYS A 91 1.91 14.33 -0.27
C LYS A 91 2.46 13.60 0.95
N TRP A 92 3.77 13.43 0.99
CA TRP A 92 4.48 12.99 2.18
C TRP A 92 4.28 13.99 3.31
N LYS A 93 4.20 13.47 4.54
CA LYS A 93 4.13 14.27 5.77
C LYS A 93 5.13 13.73 6.80
N PRO A 94 5.77 14.61 7.60
CA PRO A 94 6.58 14.16 8.72
C PRO A 94 5.79 13.23 9.65
N GLY A 95 6.44 12.14 10.08
CA GLY A 95 5.84 11.16 10.98
C GLY A 95 5.01 10.07 10.29
N MET A 96 4.98 10.01 8.96
CA MET A 96 4.42 8.85 8.27
C MET A 96 5.19 7.57 8.58
N THR A 97 4.46 6.49 8.86
CA THR A 97 5.01 5.18 9.20
C THR A 97 4.22 4.08 8.50
N VAL A 98 4.84 2.92 8.36
CA VAL A 98 4.16 1.66 8.03
C VAL A 98 4.48 0.62 9.09
N ARG A 99 3.55 -0.29 9.33
CA ARG A 99 3.80 -1.52 10.07
C ARG A 99 4.21 -2.62 9.10
N VAL A 100 5.30 -3.30 9.40
CA VAL A 100 5.74 -4.49 8.68
C VAL A 100 5.70 -5.66 9.63
N ASP A 101 5.09 -6.75 9.18
CA ASP A 101 5.09 -8.04 9.86
C ASP A 101 5.78 -9.06 8.97
N TRP A 102 6.62 -9.91 9.54
CA TRP A 102 7.31 -10.95 8.78
C TRP A 102 7.64 -12.17 9.62
N GLU A 103 7.83 -13.29 8.94
CA GLU A 103 8.32 -14.54 9.53
C GLU A 103 9.70 -14.86 8.97
N THR A 104 10.70 -15.01 9.85
CA THR A 104 12.00 -15.57 9.44
C THR A 104 12.01 -17.09 9.61
N GLY A 105 12.85 -17.77 8.84
CA GLY A 105 13.11 -19.19 8.99
C GLY A 105 14.38 -19.65 8.26
N VAL A 106 14.62 -20.95 8.30
CA VAL A 106 15.77 -21.57 7.64
C VAL A 106 15.52 -21.68 6.15
N GLY A 107 16.38 -21.06 5.34
CA GLY A 107 16.33 -21.10 3.88
C GLY A 107 17.16 -22.22 3.23
N THR A 108 17.33 -23.37 3.89
CA THR A 108 18.15 -24.49 3.37
C THR A 108 17.38 -25.82 3.42
N THR A 109 17.76 -26.74 2.54
CA THR A 109 17.31 -28.13 2.49
C THR A 109 18.29 -29.09 3.21
N GLU A 110 19.28 -28.55 3.94
CA GLU A 110 20.23 -29.36 4.69
C GLU A 110 19.52 -30.32 5.65
N GLY A 111 19.97 -31.58 5.64
CA GLY A 111 19.39 -32.64 6.46
C GLY A 111 18.01 -33.13 5.99
N PHE A 112 17.50 -32.69 4.84
CA PHE A 112 16.24 -33.19 4.28
C PHE A 112 16.36 -34.69 3.94
N PRO A 113 15.59 -35.58 4.59
CA PRO A 113 15.77 -37.03 4.46
C PRO A 113 15.09 -37.61 3.20
N GLY A 114 14.49 -36.77 2.37
CA GLY A 114 13.62 -37.19 1.27
C GLY A 114 12.22 -37.56 1.75
N PHE A 115 11.27 -37.62 0.82
CA PHE A 115 9.87 -37.93 1.14
C PHE A 115 9.60 -39.42 1.39
N GLY A 116 10.54 -40.31 1.04
CA GLY A 116 10.41 -41.77 1.23
C GLY A 116 10.61 -42.23 2.68
N LYS A 117 11.17 -41.38 3.55
CA LYS A 117 11.45 -41.66 4.96
C LYS A 117 10.55 -40.79 5.83
N TRP A 118 9.30 -41.22 6.01
CA TRP A 118 8.25 -40.36 6.55
C TRP A 118 8.52 -39.90 7.99
N ASP A 119 8.91 -40.80 8.89
CA ASP A 119 9.18 -40.44 10.29
C ASP A 119 10.37 -39.48 10.42
N GLU A 120 11.44 -39.71 9.64
CA GLU A 120 12.58 -38.80 9.56
C GLU A 120 12.17 -37.43 8.99
N TYR A 121 11.32 -37.42 7.95
CA TYR A 121 10.79 -36.20 7.34
C TYR A 121 9.98 -35.38 8.34
N LEU A 122 9.11 -36.02 9.14
CA LEU A 122 8.32 -35.34 10.17
C LEU A 122 9.22 -34.70 11.23
N ALA A 123 10.22 -35.44 11.73
CA ALA A 123 11.18 -34.91 12.71
C ALA A 123 12.01 -33.75 12.15
N TRP A 124 12.48 -33.86 10.90
CA TRP A 124 13.18 -32.78 10.21
C TRP A 124 12.29 -31.55 10.05
N ARG A 125 11.03 -31.72 9.61
CA ARG A 125 10.08 -30.62 9.42
C ARG A 125 9.77 -29.91 10.74
N GLU A 126 9.61 -30.64 11.84
CA GLU A 126 9.42 -30.05 13.17
C GLU A 126 10.63 -29.21 13.59
N LYS A 127 11.85 -29.73 13.38
CA LYS A 127 13.10 -28.99 13.64
C LYS A 127 13.22 -27.71 12.80
N ILE A 128 12.83 -27.73 11.54
CA ILE A 128 12.82 -26.53 10.67
C ILE A 128 11.76 -25.54 11.14
N ASN A 129 10.55 -26.01 11.44
CA ASN A 129 9.47 -25.14 11.92
C ASN A 129 9.79 -24.49 13.28
N ALA A 130 10.48 -25.19 14.18
CA ALA A 130 10.88 -24.67 15.49
C ALA A 130 11.87 -23.48 15.40
N GLN A 131 12.51 -23.27 14.25
CA GLN A 131 13.43 -22.15 14.01
C GLN A 131 12.71 -20.91 13.48
N LYS A 132 11.42 -21.00 13.14
CA LYS A 132 10.65 -19.85 12.68
C LYS A 132 10.47 -18.81 13.77
N ARG A 133 10.53 -17.53 13.41
CA ARG A 133 10.30 -16.41 14.33
C ARG A 133 9.35 -15.42 13.67
N GLN A 134 8.39 -14.94 14.44
CA GLN A 134 7.48 -13.87 14.02
C GLN A 134 8.03 -12.53 14.49
N HIS A 135 7.93 -11.53 13.62
CA HIS A 135 8.44 -10.20 13.86
C HIS A 135 7.41 -9.16 13.47
N SER A 136 7.50 -8.00 14.11
CA SER A 136 6.64 -6.85 13.82
C SER A 136 7.40 -5.57 14.14
N GLN A 137 7.45 -4.64 13.20
CA GLN A 137 8.08 -3.35 13.42
C GLN A 137 7.30 -2.24 12.71
N VAL A 138 7.16 -1.10 13.40
CA VAL A 138 6.69 0.15 12.79
C VAL A 138 7.90 0.97 12.41
N VAL A 139 8.01 1.34 11.14
CA VAL A 139 9.14 2.11 10.61
C VAL A 139 8.69 3.37 9.88
N PRO A 140 9.50 4.44 9.92
CA PRO A 140 9.21 5.64 9.17
C PRO A 140 9.27 5.38 7.67
N VAL A 141 8.34 5.98 6.92
CA VAL A 141 8.42 6.08 5.47
C VAL A 141 9.32 7.26 5.13
N PRO A 142 10.47 7.07 4.46
CA PRO A 142 11.33 8.19 4.06
C PRO A 142 10.60 9.21 3.20
N TYR A 143 11.12 10.42 3.18
CA TYR A 143 10.57 11.49 2.34
C TYR A 143 10.55 11.07 0.87
N TYR A 144 9.40 11.27 0.23
CA TYR A 144 9.25 11.28 -1.23
C TYR A 144 8.71 12.63 -1.66
N GLN A 145 9.08 13.05 -2.87
CA GLN A 145 8.72 14.36 -3.38
C GLN A 145 7.19 14.51 -3.48
N ASN A 146 6.65 15.59 -2.92
CA ASN A 146 5.21 15.89 -3.02
C ASN A 146 4.81 16.15 -4.47
N GLY A 147 3.95 15.30 -5.02
CA GLY A 147 3.60 15.31 -6.45
C GLY A 147 4.66 14.70 -7.37
N GLY A 148 5.69 14.03 -6.82
CA GLY A 148 6.58 13.14 -7.55
C GLY A 148 6.04 11.70 -7.57
N ASP A 149 6.64 10.87 -8.43
CA ASP A 149 6.25 9.47 -8.58
C ASP A 149 6.74 8.61 -7.40
N THR A 150 5.93 7.62 -7.04
CA THR A 150 6.28 6.57 -6.07
C THR A 150 6.00 5.22 -6.70
N CYS A 151 6.90 4.24 -6.54
CA CYS A 151 6.80 2.95 -7.21
C CYS A 151 6.44 1.80 -6.26
N GLY A 152 5.52 2.05 -5.33
CA GLY A 152 5.14 1.11 -4.30
C GLY A 152 6.03 1.21 -3.07
N ILE A 153 6.35 0.07 -2.47
CA ILE A 153 7.23 0.00 -1.30
C ILE A 153 8.16 -1.20 -1.39
N THR A 154 9.44 -0.96 -1.15
CA THR A 154 10.43 -2.01 -0.94
C THR A 154 10.78 -2.08 0.53
N VAL A 155 10.63 -3.27 1.13
CA VAL A 155 11.10 -3.57 2.48
C VAL A 155 12.50 -4.16 2.43
N HIS A 156 13.43 -3.58 3.15
CA HIS A 156 14.77 -4.12 3.34
C HIS A 156 14.84 -4.80 4.69
N PHE A 157 15.04 -6.12 4.70
CA PHE A 157 15.30 -6.89 5.92
C PHE A 157 16.79 -6.91 6.21
N LEU A 158 17.19 -6.40 7.37
CA LEU A 158 18.56 -6.25 7.81
C LEU A 158 18.85 -7.20 8.98
N PRO A 159 20.14 -7.48 9.29
CA PRO A 159 20.49 -8.25 10.47
C PRO A 159 19.95 -7.61 11.77
N CYS A 160 19.87 -8.40 12.84
CA CYS A 160 19.29 -7.95 14.12
C CYS A 160 17.81 -7.57 14.03
N ASP A 161 17.05 -8.24 13.15
CA ASP A 161 15.62 -8.05 12.95
C ASP A 161 15.23 -6.59 12.66
N GLN A 162 16.16 -5.81 12.09
CA GLN A 162 15.91 -4.43 11.70
C GLN A 162 15.37 -4.37 10.28
N ILE A 163 14.52 -3.37 10.02
CA ILE A 163 14.03 -3.12 8.67
C ILE A 163 14.17 -1.65 8.26
N LYS A 164 14.29 -1.44 6.95
CA LYS A 164 14.14 -0.13 6.30
C LYS A 164 13.11 -0.25 5.18
N VAL A 165 12.49 0.86 4.82
CA VAL A 165 11.57 0.91 3.68
C VAL A 165 11.91 2.05 2.74
N THR A 166 11.52 1.92 1.47
CA THR A 166 11.65 2.98 0.48
C THR A 166 10.51 2.89 -0.52
N THR A 167 10.11 4.05 -1.07
CA THR A 167 9.12 4.16 -2.16
C THR A 167 9.77 4.56 -3.50
N SER A 168 11.10 4.48 -3.58
CA SER A 168 11.89 4.85 -4.75
C SER A 168 11.49 4.04 -5.99
N CYS A 169 11.56 4.69 -7.14
CA CYS A 169 11.38 4.07 -8.45
C CYS A 169 12.68 3.53 -9.05
N ASP A 170 13.83 3.80 -8.43
CA ASP A 170 15.11 3.25 -8.88
C ASP A 170 15.22 1.78 -8.48
N ALA A 171 15.98 0.99 -9.25
CA ALA A 171 16.29 -0.37 -8.88
C ALA A 171 17.40 -0.40 -7.82
N TYR A 172 17.36 -1.36 -6.88
CA TYR A 172 18.45 -1.56 -5.92
C TYR A 172 19.79 -1.79 -6.62
N GLY A 173 20.86 -1.19 -6.07
CA GLY A 173 22.18 -1.12 -6.69
C GLY A 173 22.38 0.10 -7.60
N SER A 174 21.32 0.80 -7.99
CA SER A 174 21.44 2.02 -8.81
C SER A 174 22.06 3.17 -8.02
N PRO A 175 22.78 4.11 -8.68
CA PRO A 175 23.39 5.27 -8.01
C PRO A 175 22.40 6.12 -7.20
N ASN A 176 21.16 6.24 -7.66
CA ASN A 176 20.12 7.06 -7.02
C ASN A 176 19.28 6.30 -5.98
N TYR A 177 19.43 4.98 -5.86
CA TYR A 177 18.65 4.19 -4.91
C TYR A 177 18.99 4.57 -3.46
N PRO A 178 18.03 4.84 -2.56
CA PRO A 178 18.32 5.48 -1.27
C PRO A 178 18.97 4.57 -0.22
N ILE A 179 18.87 3.25 -0.37
CA ILE A 179 19.41 2.27 0.58
C ILE A 179 20.66 1.64 -0.04
N LYS A 180 21.81 1.75 0.63
CA LYS A 180 23.15 1.42 0.07
C LYS A 180 23.82 0.22 0.72
N GLU A 181 23.17 -0.36 1.72
CA GLU A 181 23.60 -1.57 2.40
C GLU A 181 23.85 -2.69 1.38
N PRO A 182 24.95 -3.46 1.54
CA PRO A 182 25.26 -4.56 0.62
C PRO A 182 24.26 -5.69 0.77
N LEU A 183 24.06 -6.49 -0.28
CA LEU A 183 23.10 -7.60 -0.26
C LEU A 183 23.47 -8.65 0.79
N GLU A 184 24.75 -8.98 0.95
CA GLU A 184 25.21 -9.88 2.01
C GLU A 184 25.68 -9.08 3.22
N MET A 185 24.85 -8.98 4.26
CA MET A 185 25.25 -8.39 5.53
C MET A 185 25.50 -9.46 6.59
N LYS A 186 26.64 -9.34 7.27
CA LYS A 186 26.94 -10.18 8.43
C LYS A 186 26.19 -9.65 9.64
N GLU A 187 25.57 -10.58 10.37
CA GLU A 187 24.95 -10.26 11.65
C GLU A 187 26.03 -9.93 12.68
N PRO A 188 25.95 -8.76 13.35
CA PRO A 188 26.93 -8.40 14.37
C PRO A 188 26.76 -9.30 15.61
N LYS A 189 27.86 -9.48 16.36
CA LYS A 189 27.84 -10.27 17.61
C LYS A 189 26.87 -9.71 18.66
N VAL A 190 26.65 -8.40 18.64
CA VAL A 190 25.76 -7.70 19.53
C VAL A 190 24.88 -6.80 18.68
N CYS A 191 23.58 -6.99 18.80
CA CYS A 191 22.61 -6.16 18.12
C CYS A 191 22.47 -4.80 18.80
N PRO A 192 22.32 -3.71 18.02
CA PRO A 192 21.97 -2.41 18.57
C PRO A 192 20.67 -2.52 19.37
N LYS A 193 20.59 -1.81 20.50
CA LYS A 193 19.35 -1.66 21.26
C LYS A 193 18.49 -0.55 20.68
#